data_AF-A0A2M6P2F6-F1
#
_entry.id   AF-A0A2M6P2F6-F1
#
_cell.length_a   1.000
_cell.length_b   1.000
_cell.length_c   1.000
_cell.angle_alpha   90.00
_cell.angle_beta   90.00
_cell.angle_gamma   90.00
#
_symmetry.space_group_name_H-M   'P 1'
#
loop_
_entity.id
_entity.type
_entity.pdbx_description
1 polymer ?
#
loop_
_entity_poly.entity_id
_entity_poly.type
_entity_poly.pdbx_seq_one_letter_code
_entity_poly.pdbx_strand_id
1 'polypeptide(L)' 'MPKYLRNSGKQWSNSEVKTLKQLAKENTPTRVIGLKLGRSEGAVQQKSSQENISLRPTNQSPYNRKK' A
#
# COMPACT_ATOMS: atom_id res chain seq x y z
N MET A 1 -12.69 14.46 0.35
CA MET A 1 -11.71 13.35 0.20
C MET A 1 -12.45 12.05 -0.05
N PRO A 2 -12.00 11.20 -0.98
CA PRO A 2 -12.58 9.88 -1.16
C PRO A 2 -12.51 9.06 0.14
N LYS A 3 -13.53 8.25 0.42
CA LYS A 3 -13.64 7.46 1.68
C LYS A 3 -12.43 6.55 1.92
N TYR A 4 -11.71 6.17 0.86
CA TYR A 4 -10.50 5.33 0.90
C TYR A 4 -9.20 6.08 1.22
N LEU A 5 -9.21 7.41 1.38
CA LEU A 5 -8.03 8.23 1.76
C LEU A 5 -8.14 8.78 3.19
N ARG A 6 -8.89 8.11 4.07
CA ARG A 6 -9.16 8.51 5.46
C ARG A 6 -7.91 8.73 6.33
N ASN A 7 -6.78 8.17 5.94
CA ASN A 7 -5.48 8.29 6.64
C ASN A 7 -4.45 9.10 5.84
N SER A 8 -4.87 9.76 4.75
CA SER A 8 -4.01 10.67 4.00
C SER A 8 -3.56 11.84 4.88
N GLY A 9 -2.26 12.16 4.85
CA GLY A 9 -1.66 13.24 5.64
C GLY A 9 -1.47 12.94 7.14
N LYS A 10 -1.95 11.79 7.63
CA LYS A 10 -1.71 11.36 9.02
C LYS A 10 -0.34 10.70 9.17
N GLN A 11 0.25 10.84 10.36
CA GLN A 11 1.45 10.10 10.75
C GLN A 11 1.21 8.59 10.67
N TRP A 12 2.25 7.83 10.34
CA TRP A 12 2.19 6.38 10.29
C TRP A 12 2.28 5.78 11.68
N SER A 13 1.35 4.89 12.03
CA SER A 13 1.48 4.10 13.26
C SER A 13 2.38 2.87 13.04
N ASN A 14 2.98 2.38 14.13
CA ASN A 14 3.74 1.12 14.10
C ASN A 14 2.88 -0.07 13.65
N SER A 15 1.58 -0.04 13.95
CA SER A 15 0.63 -1.06 13.49
C SER A 15 0.42 -1.00 11.97
N GLU A 16 0.28 0.18 11.38
CA GLU A 16 0.18 0.34 9.92
C GLU A 16 1.44 -0.13 9.20
N VAL A 17 2.63 0.16 9.76
CA VAL A 17 3.91 -0.32 9.20
C VAL A 17 4.01 -1.85 9.27
N LYS A 18 3.55 -2.47 10.38
CA LYS A 18 3.50 -3.93 10.51
C LYS A 18 2.56 -4.54 9.46
N THR A 19 1.37 -3.97 9.27
CA THR A 19 0.42 -4.41 8.25
C THR A 19 0.98 -4.24 6.84
N LEU A 20 1.64 -3.11 6.55
CA LEU A 20 2.33 -2.86 5.28
C LEU A 20 3.35 -3.97 4.98
N LYS A 21 4.20 -4.29 5.95
CA LYS A 21 5.22 -5.35 5.83
C LYS A 21 4.61 -6.72 5.59
N GLN A 22 3.51 -7.05 6.27
CA GLN A 22 2.81 -8.32 6.09
C GLN A 22 2.21 -8.44 4.68
N LEU A 23 1.49 -7.42 4.23
CA LEU A 23 0.87 -7.40 2.90
C LEU A 23 1.92 -7.43 1.78
N ALA A 24 3.06 -6.76 1.98
CA ALA A 24 4.17 -6.81 1.04
C ALA A 24 4.78 -8.22 0.92
N LYS A 25 4.92 -8.96 2.04
CA LYS A 25 5.36 -10.36 2.04
C LYS A 25 4.39 -11.28 1.29
N GLU A 26 3.09 -10.99 1.38
CA GLU A 26 2.03 -11.70 0.65
C GLU A 26 1.97 -11.31 -0.84
N ASN A 27 2.89 -10.47 -1.33
CA ASN A 27 2.88 -9.89 -2.68
C ASN A 27 1.55 -9.17 -3.01
N THR A 28 0.95 -8.51 -2.01
CA THR A 28 -0.27 -7.74 -2.22
C THR A 28 0.02 -6.52 -3.09
N PRO A 29 -0.77 -6.24 -4.15
CA PRO A 29 -0.59 -5.06 -4.98
C PRO A 29 -0.68 -3.75 -4.19
N THR A 30 0.19 -2.78 -4.49
CA THR A 30 0.30 -1.48 -3.79
C THR A 30 -1.05 -0.75 -3.65
N ARG A 31 -1.89 -0.81 -4.68
CA ARG A 31 -3.24 -0.23 -4.68
C ARG A 31 -4.15 -0.88 -3.63
N VAL A 32 -4.11 -2.21 -3.49
CA VAL A 32 -4.89 -2.94 -2.49
C VAL A 32 -4.39 -2.64 -1.08
N ILE A 33 -3.07 -2.50 -0.90
CA ILE A 33 -2.48 -2.06 0.37
C ILE A 33 -3.00 -0.68 0.77
N GLY A 34 -3.02 0.27 -0.18
CA GLY A 34 -3.57 1.61 0.04
C GLY A 34 -5.03 1.58 0.49
N LEU A 35 -5.86 0.76 -0.16
CA LEU A 35 -7.27 0.59 0.22
C LEU A 35 -7.44 0.02 1.64
N LYS A 36 -6.65 -1.00 2.01
CA LYS A 36 -6.69 -1.60 3.36
C LYS A 36 -6.24 -0.61 4.43
N LEU A 37 -5.19 0.16 4.17
CA LEU A 37 -4.63 1.14 5.10
C LEU A 37 -5.36 2.49 5.07
N GLY A 38 -6.27 2.72 4.11
CA GLY A 38 -6.93 4.00 3.92
C GLY A 38 -5.99 5.12 3.47
N ARG A 39 -4.93 4.78 2.73
CA ARG A 39 -3.86 5.69 2.27
C ARG A 39 -3.76 5.65 0.74
N SER A 40 -3.16 6.69 0.16
CA SER A 40 -2.89 6.71 -1.28
C SER A 40 -1.76 5.75 -1.63
N GLU A 41 -1.74 5.28 -2.87
CA GLU A 41 -0.64 4.45 -3.40
C GLU A 41 0.72 5.15 -3.25
N GLY A 42 0.78 6.45 -3.55
CA GLY A 42 2.01 7.23 -3.37
C GLY A 42 2.49 7.25 -1.92
N ALA A 43 1.58 7.37 -0.94
CA ALA A 43 1.95 7.32 0.47
C ALA A 43 2.46 5.93 0.88
N VAL A 44 1.84 4.86 0.37
CA VAL A 44 2.29 3.48 0.60
C VAL A 44 3.69 3.26 0.01
N GLN A 45 3.92 3.71 -1.22
CA GLN A 45 5.22 3.60 -1.90
C GLN A 45 6.31 4.40 -1.19
N GLN A 46 5.99 5.63 -0.77
CA GLN A 46 6.92 6.47 -0.02
C GLN A 46 7.31 5.81 1.30
N LYS A 47 6.32 5.30 2.06
CA LYS A 47 6.60 4.64 3.33
C LYS A 47 7.34 3.33 3.16
N SER A 48 7.00 2.52 2.15
CA SER A 48 7.73 1.28 1.90
C SER A 48 9.19 1.54 1.57
N SER A 49 9.48 2.60 0.80
CA SER A 49 10.86 3.03 0.53
C SER A 49 11.59 3.46 1.80
N GLN A 50 10.94 4.22 2.69
CA GLN A 50 11.53 4.66 3.96
C GLN A 50 11.83 3.48 4.90
N GLU A 51 10.97 2.46 4.91
CA GLU A 51 11.07 1.29 5.78
C GLU A 51 11.86 0.12 5.14
N ASN A 52 12.45 0.32 3.95
CA ASN A 52 13.14 -0.72 3.17
C ASN A 52 12.27 -1.96 2.91
N ILE A 53 10.97 -1.77 2.70
CA ILE A 53 10.00 -2.82 2.38
C ILE A 53 9.85 -2.91 0.86
N SER A 54 10.23 -4.05 0.29
CA SER A 54 10.05 -4.31 -1.15
C SER A 54 8.57 -4.57 -1.48
N LEU A 55 8.00 -3.75 -2.35
CA LEU A 55 6.65 -3.92 -2.90
C LEU A 55 6.72 -4.54 -4.31
N ARG A 56 7.26 -5.77 -4.43
CA ARG A 56 7.38 -6.55 -5.67
C ARG A 56 6.24 -6.29 -6.69
N PRO A 57 6.55 -6.40 -7.99
CA PRO A 57 6.50 -5.32 -8.99
C PRO A 57 5.34 -4.33 -8.89
N THR A 58 5.70 -3.07 -9.15
CA THR A 58 5.04 -1.84 -8.73
C THR A 58 3.70 -1.53 -9.43
N ASN A 59 3.28 -2.32 -10.42
CA ASN A 59 2.13 -1.94 -11.27
C ASN A 59 1.47 -3.10 -12.05
N GLN A 60 1.44 -4.30 -11.49
CA GLN A 60 0.61 -5.37 -12.05
C GLN A 60 -0.73 -5.35 -11.32
N SER A 61 -1.83 -5.03 -12.03
CA SER A 61 -3.15 -5.38 -11.50
C SER A 61 -3.19 -6.91 -11.35
N PRO A 62 -3.71 -7.45 -10.23
CA PRO A 62 -3.76 -8.89 -10.00
C PRO A 62 -4.60 -9.63 -11.06
N TYR A 63 -5.41 -8.91 -11.83
CA TYR A 63 -6.16 -9.43 -12.96
C TYR A 63 -5.60 -8.91 -14.28
N ASN A 64 -5.12 -9.83 -15.12
CA ASN A 64 -4.94 -9.61 -16.54
C ASN A 64 -6.34 -9.49 -17.17
N ARG A 65 -6.95 -8.30 -17.14
CA ARG A 65 -8.23 -8.04 -17.82
C ARG A 65 -7.97 -7.88 -19.32
N LYS A 66 -7.51 -8.94 -19.99
CA LYS A 66 -7.55 -9.02 -21.46
C LYS A 66 -8.99 -9.41 -21.82
N LYS A 67 -9.65 -8.55 -22.61
CA LYS A 67 -10.92 -8.86 -23.27
C LYS A 67 -10.71 -9.96 -24.30
#